data_AF-A0A2S8PNJ8-F1
#
_entry.id   AF-A0A2S8PNJ8-F1
#
_cell.length_a   1.000
_cell.length_b   1.000
_cell.length_c   1.000
_cell.angle_alpha   90.00
_cell.angle_beta   90.00
_cell.angle_gamma   90.00
#
_symmetry.space_group_name_H-M   'P 1'
#
loop_
_entity.id
_entity.type
_entity.pdbx_description
1 polymer ?
#
loop_
_entity_poly.entity_id
_entity_poly.type
_entity_poly.pdbx_seq_one_letter_code
_entity_poly.pdbx_strand_id
1 'polypeptide(L)'
;MEDIHRILEALQQCRERSVLATITRVEGSSYRKEGASMLLFENGTQVGVLSTGCLEADIASRVPELLAAGVPHTYTFDLDAADPLSWGEGPGCGGVIQVTAVAVGDSLRRHLLMLKDYLDDQTEVMLILKNSADPLAVGYSFVTSSRHRFGEWPGAFP
;
A
#
# COMPACT_ATOMS: atom_id res chain seq x y z
N MET A 1 2.15 2.29 -14.67
CA MET A 1 2.30 1.51 -13.41
C MET A 1 3.76 1.06 -13.23
N GLU A 2 4.75 1.94 -13.37
CA GLU A 2 6.16 1.53 -13.18
C GLU A 2 6.48 1.18 -11.71
N ASP A 3 5.77 1.81 -10.78
CA ASP A 3 6.09 1.71 -9.35
C ASP A 3 5.87 0.30 -8.80
N ILE A 4 4.86 -0.43 -9.28
CA ILE A 4 4.59 -1.79 -8.79
C ILE A 4 5.69 -2.77 -9.21
N HIS A 5 6.22 -2.68 -10.44
CA HIS A 5 7.33 -3.54 -10.87
C HIS A 5 8.57 -3.29 -10.02
N ARG A 6 8.90 -2.02 -9.74
CA ARG A 6 10.03 -1.66 -8.87
C ARG A 6 9.86 -2.18 -7.44
N ILE A 7 8.65 -2.07 -6.88
CA ILE A 7 8.33 -2.61 -5.55
C ILE A 7 8.55 -4.12 -5.53
N LEU A 8 8.06 -4.83 -6.54
CA LEU A 8 8.18 -6.29 -6.64
C LEU A 8 9.63 -6.74 -6.84
N GLU A 9 10.40 -6.01 -7.64
CA GLU A 9 11.85 -6.24 -7.81
C GLU A 9 12.62 -6.04 -6.50
N ALA A 10 12.36 -4.93 -5.80
CA ALA A 10 12.99 -4.65 -4.51
C ALA A 10 12.66 -5.72 -3.47
N LEU A 11 11.40 -6.18 -3.43
CA LEU A 11 10.97 -7.25 -2.53
C LEU A 11 11.61 -8.61 -2.88
N GLN A 12 11.90 -8.86 -4.16
CA GLN A 12 12.60 -10.07 -4.61
C GLN A 12 14.07 -10.05 -4.18
N GLN A 13 14.72 -8.90 -4.29
CA GLN A 13 16.15 -8.72 -4.00
C GLN A 13 16.45 -8.56 -2.51
N CYS A 14 15.50 -8.03 -1.73
CA CYS A 14 15.67 -7.78 -0.30
C CYS A 14 14.70 -8.65 0.53
N ARG A 15 15.24 -9.33 1.56
CA ARG A 15 14.46 -10.13 2.51
C ARG A 15 14.19 -9.43 3.83
N GLU A 16 14.58 -8.18 3.95
CA GLU A 16 14.38 -7.40 5.16
C GLU A 16 12.89 -7.16 5.43
N ARG A 17 12.55 -7.00 6.71
CA ARG A 17 11.20 -6.66 7.13
C ARG A 17 10.77 -5.35 6.47
N SER A 18 9.53 -5.32 5.99
CA SER A 18 9.00 -4.18 5.26
C SER A 18 7.51 -4.01 5.47
N VAL A 19 7.03 -2.82 5.16
CA VAL A 19 5.62 -2.42 5.17
C VAL A 19 5.24 -1.99 3.77
N LEU A 20 4.11 -2.49 3.27
CA LEU A 20 3.48 -2.02 2.05
C LEU A 20 2.38 -1.02 2.42
N ALA A 21 2.51 0.22 1.96
CA ALA A 21 1.51 1.27 2.12
C ALA A 21 0.81 1.51 0.78
N THR A 22 -0.51 1.50 0.76
CA THR A 22 -1.32 1.65 -0.46
C THR A 22 -2.44 2.66 -0.23
N ILE A 23 -2.63 3.58 -1.18
CA ILE A 23 -3.79 4.47 -1.19
C ILE A 23 -5.03 3.63 -1.50
N THR A 24 -5.91 3.48 -0.51
CA THR A 24 -7.14 2.68 -0.61
C THR A 24 -8.38 3.51 -0.86
N ARG A 25 -8.32 4.82 -0.61
CA ARG A 25 -9.41 5.74 -0.90
C ARG A 25 -8.88 7.14 -1.22
N VAL A 26 -9.51 7.81 -2.17
CA VAL A 26 -9.31 9.24 -2.45
C VAL A 26 -10.65 9.96 -2.47
N GLU A 27 -10.77 11.06 -1.75
CA GLU A 27 -11.87 12.01 -1.82
C GLU A 27 -11.33 13.36 -2.30
N GLY A 28 -11.89 13.91 -3.38
CA GLY A 28 -11.40 15.16 -3.96
C GLY A 28 -10.12 14.98 -4.80
N SER A 29 -9.23 15.98 -4.75
CA SER A 29 -7.99 15.99 -5.56
C SER A 29 -6.83 15.33 -4.82
N SER A 30 -6.00 14.56 -5.53
CA SER A 30 -4.78 13.98 -4.97
C SER A 30 -3.70 13.80 -6.03
N TYR A 31 -2.43 13.77 -5.60
CA TYR A 31 -1.29 13.56 -6.50
C TYR A 31 -1.29 12.16 -7.12
N ARG A 32 -1.60 11.12 -6.33
CA ARG A 32 -1.77 9.74 -6.79
C ARG A 32 -3.19 9.25 -6.54
N LYS A 33 -3.66 8.41 -7.45
CA LYS A 33 -4.95 7.74 -7.35
C LYS A 33 -4.88 6.50 -6.46
N GLU A 34 -6.06 6.00 -6.11
CA GLU A 34 -6.25 4.70 -5.47
C GLU A 34 -5.44 3.59 -6.18
N GLY A 35 -4.86 2.70 -5.39
CA GLY A 35 -3.96 1.63 -5.85
C GLY A 35 -2.48 2.02 -5.92
N ALA A 36 -2.13 3.31 -5.86
CA ALA A 36 -0.73 3.71 -5.72
C ALA A 36 -0.15 3.16 -4.42
N SER A 37 1.04 2.57 -4.51
CA SER A 37 1.68 1.86 -3.41
C SER A 37 3.13 2.28 -3.23
N MET A 38 3.64 2.10 -2.02
CA MET A 38 5.01 2.34 -1.62
C MET A 38 5.44 1.23 -0.66
N LEU A 39 6.66 0.74 -0.83
CA LEU A 39 7.31 -0.23 0.06
C LEU A 39 8.33 0.49 0.94
N LEU A 40 8.25 0.25 2.25
CA LEU A 40 9.15 0.82 3.26
C LEU A 40 9.87 -0.32 3.98
N PHE A 41 11.20 -0.38 3.89
CA PHE A 41 12.02 -1.34 4.61
C PHE A 41 12.35 -0.84 6.02
N GLU A 42 12.60 -1.78 6.94
CA GLU A 42 12.98 -1.47 8.32
C GLU A 42 14.25 -0.60 8.42
N ASN A 43 15.22 -0.80 7.53
CA ASN A 43 16.42 0.05 7.43
C ASN A 43 16.17 1.49 6.93
N GLY A 44 14.92 1.87 6.65
CA GLY A 44 14.54 3.20 6.16
C GLY A 44 14.61 3.37 4.64
N THR A 45 14.97 2.34 3.88
CA THR A 45 14.92 2.37 2.41
C THR A 45 13.47 2.36 1.94
N GLN A 46 13.14 3.17 0.93
CA GLN A 46 11.79 3.24 0.35
C GLN A 46 11.80 3.02 -1.17
N VAL A 47 10.73 2.41 -1.68
CA VAL A 47 10.49 2.20 -3.12
C VAL A 47 9.04 2.53 -3.47
N GLY A 48 8.85 3.37 -4.48
CA GLY A 48 7.54 3.92 -4.82
C GLY A 48 7.27 5.25 -4.10
N VAL A 49 6.13 5.85 -4.40
CA VAL A 49 5.76 7.17 -3.87
C VAL A 49 4.25 7.35 -3.90
N LEU A 50 3.68 7.86 -2.81
CA LEU A 50 2.23 8.05 -2.65
C LEU A 50 1.79 9.49 -2.93
N SER A 51 2.65 10.46 -2.64
CA SER A 51 2.44 11.90 -2.76
C SER A 51 3.78 12.60 -3.08
N THR A 52 3.89 13.89 -2.83
CA THR A 52 5.18 14.61 -2.85
C THR A 52 5.26 15.45 -1.58
N GLY A 53 5.61 14.87 -0.43
CA GLY A 53 5.72 15.65 0.80
C GLY A 53 5.94 14.86 2.08
N CYS A 54 5.43 15.42 3.17
CA CYS A 54 5.65 14.93 4.53
C CYS A 54 4.94 13.60 4.84
N LEU A 55 3.94 13.20 4.03
CA LEU A 55 3.17 11.97 4.21
C LEU A 55 4.06 10.73 4.23
N GLU A 56 5.02 10.63 3.30
CA GLU A 56 5.95 9.50 3.24
C GLU A 56 6.78 9.37 4.53
N ALA A 57 7.27 10.50 5.04
CA ALA A 57 8.05 10.54 6.27
C ALA A 57 7.23 10.12 7.50
N ASP A 58 5.97 10.51 7.55
CA ASP A 58 5.05 10.13 8.61
C ASP A 58 4.81 8.62 8.65
N ILE A 59 4.51 8.01 7.49
CA ILE A 59 4.35 6.55 7.40
C ILE A 59 5.67 5.85 7.73
N ALA A 60 6.80 6.35 7.22
CA ALA A 60 8.13 5.80 7.52
C ALA A 60 8.43 5.79 9.03
N SER A 61 8.03 6.83 9.76
CA SER A 61 8.22 6.91 11.22
C SER A 61 7.45 5.83 11.99
N ARG A 62 6.36 5.31 11.41
CA ARG A 62 5.49 4.27 12.01
C ARG A 62 5.89 2.84 11.63
N VAL A 63 6.87 2.65 10.74
CA VAL A 63 7.31 1.32 10.28
C VAL A 63 7.64 0.38 11.44
N PRO A 64 8.39 0.78 12.48
CA PRO A 64 8.69 -0.13 13.60
C PRO A 64 7.44 -0.64 14.32
N GLU A 65 6.45 0.22 14.53
CA GLU A 65 5.19 -0.12 15.20
C GLU A 65 4.32 -1.04 14.32
N LEU A 66 4.22 -0.73 13.03
CA LEU A 66 3.49 -1.54 12.04
C LEU A 66 4.07 -2.95 11.92
N LEU A 67 5.40 -3.06 11.89
CA LEU A 67 6.10 -4.34 11.87
C LEU A 67 5.87 -5.14 13.16
N ALA A 68 5.83 -4.47 14.32
CA ALA A 68 5.57 -5.12 15.61
C ALA A 68 4.11 -5.57 15.75
N ALA A 69 3.16 -4.77 15.28
CA ALA A 69 1.73 -5.07 15.37
C ALA A 69 1.32 -6.22 14.44
N GLY A 70 1.91 -6.30 13.24
CA GLY A 70 1.65 -7.38 12.26
C GLY A 70 0.23 -7.40 11.69
N VAL A 71 -0.58 -6.37 11.97
CA VAL A 71 -1.95 -6.21 11.47
C VAL A 71 -2.06 -4.94 10.60
N PRO A 72 -2.96 -4.92 9.60
CA PRO A 72 -3.21 -3.73 8.78
C PRO A 72 -3.64 -2.52 9.60
N HIS A 73 -3.15 -1.33 9.23
CA HIS A 73 -3.57 -0.05 9.80
C HIS A 73 -3.95 0.93 8.68
N THR A 74 -5.06 1.64 8.86
CA THR A 74 -5.52 2.64 7.89
C THR A 74 -5.38 4.03 8.48
N TYR A 75 -4.67 4.89 7.77
CA TYR A 75 -4.44 6.29 8.11
C TYR A 75 -5.22 7.20 7.16
N THR A 76 -5.84 8.23 7.70
CA THR A 76 -6.53 9.26 6.91
C THR A 76 -5.70 10.54 6.93
N PHE A 77 -5.37 11.05 5.76
CA PHE A 77 -4.63 12.30 5.57
C PHE A 77 -5.54 13.31 4.91
N ASP A 78 -5.79 14.42 5.60
CA ASP A 78 -6.46 15.59 5.04
C ASP A 78 -5.39 16.51 4.44
N LEU A 79 -5.45 16.73 3.13
CA LEU A 79 -4.50 17.57 2.40
C LEU A 79 -4.99 19.02 2.25
N ASP A 80 -6.15 19.37 2.83
CA ASP A 80 -6.79 20.70 2.73
C ASP A 80 -6.76 21.49 4.06
N ALA A 81 -6.43 20.83 5.18
CA ALA A 81 -6.47 21.51 6.47
C ALA A 81 -5.42 22.64 6.54
N ALA A 82 -5.90 23.87 6.72
CA ALA A 82 -5.12 25.11 6.90
C ALA A 82 -4.41 25.20 8.27
N ASP A 83 -4.08 24.06 8.87
CA ASP A 83 -3.30 23.99 10.11
C ASP A 83 -1.82 24.01 9.74
N PRO A 84 -0.96 24.86 10.34
CA PRO A 84 0.50 24.77 10.15
C PRO A 84 1.12 23.43 10.57
N LEU A 85 0.37 22.57 11.29
CA LEU A 85 0.70 21.16 11.56
C LEU A 85 0.06 20.17 10.56
N SER A 86 -0.84 20.65 9.70
CA SER A 86 -1.46 19.89 8.62
C SER A 86 -0.58 19.96 7.38
N TRP A 87 0.00 18.80 7.09
CA TRP A 87 0.57 18.30 5.83
C TRP A 87 0.36 19.16 4.57
N GLY A 88 1.10 20.28 4.44
CA GLY A 88 1.17 21.05 3.21
C GLY A 88 1.68 22.49 3.39
N GLU A 89 2.99 22.73 3.16
CA GLU A 89 3.44 24.08 2.83
C GLU A 89 3.10 24.38 1.35
N GLY A 90 1.89 24.88 1.12
CA GLY A 90 1.39 25.27 -0.21
C GLY A 90 -0.09 24.96 -0.39
N PRO A 91 -0.76 25.48 -1.44
CA PRO A 91 -2.12 25.10 -1.76
C PRO A 91 -2.16 23.59 -2.02
N GLY A 92 -2.66 22.83 -1.05
CA GLY A 92 -2.77 21.38 -1.15
C GLY A 92 -3.65 20.97 -2.32
N CYS A 93 -3.47 19.74 -2.80
CA CYS A 93 -4.49 19.10 -3.61
C CYS A 93 -5.69 18.89 -2.69
N GLY A 94 -6.61 19.86 -2.57
CA GLY A 94 -7.69 19.90 -1.58
C GLY A 94 -8.56 18.64 -1.59
N GLY A 95 -8.15 17.64 -0.80
CA GLY A 95 -8.67 16.28 -0.85
C GLY A 95 -8.14 15.44 0.30
N VAL A 96 -8.85 14.36 0.58
CA VAL A 96 -8.56 13.43 1.67
C VAL A 96 -8.14 12.11 1.08
N ILE A 97 -7.04 11.54 1.56
CA ILE A 97 -6.58 10.22 1.14
C ILE A 97 -6.52 9.27 2.33
N GLN A 98 -6.95 8.03 2.09
CA GLN A 98 -6.77 6.95 3.05
C GLN A 98 -5.68 6.01 2.57
N VAL A 99 -4.71 5.75 3.43
CA VAL A 99 -3.59 4.85 3.18
C VAL A 99 -3.68 3.67 4.13
N THR A 100 -3.78 2.47 3.56
CA THR A 100 -3.68 1.23 4.34
C THR A 100 -2.25 0.75 4.30
N ALA A 101 -1.63 0.58 5.47
CA ALA A 101 -0.29 0.07 5.64
C ALA A 101 -0.32 -1.34 6.25
N VAL A 102 0.39 -2.27 5.64
CA VAL A 102 0.41 -3.68 6.04
C VAL A 102 1.85 -4.19 6.11
N ALA A 103 2.20 -4.84 7.21
CA ALA A 103 3.49 -5.53 7.32
C ALA A 103 3.57 -6.66 6.28
N VAL A 104 4.68 -6.74 5.56
CA VAL A 104 4.90 -7.78 4.55
C VAL A 104 5.36 -9.07 5.22
N GLY A 105 4.38 -9.84 5.71
CA GLY A 105 4.58 -11.20 6.22
C GLY A 105 4.83 -12.22 5.11
N ASP A 106 5.10 -13.47 5.48
CA ASP A 106 5.47 -14.54 4.54
C ASP A 106 4.41 -14.81 3.46
N SER A 107 3.13 -14.81 3.83
CA SER A 107 2.04 -14.99 2.87
C SER A 107 1.95 -13.85 1.87
N LEU A 108 1.95 -12.59 2.34
CA LEU A 108 1.90 -11.43 1.47
C LEU A 108 3.13 -11.37 0.56
N ARG A 109 4.32 -11.66 1.09
CA ARG A 109 5.54 -11.75 0.29
C ARG A 109 5.41 -12.79 -0.84
N ARG A 110 4.94 -14.00 -0.53
CA ARG A 110 4.73 -15.05 -1.55
C ARG A 110 3.72 -14.63 -2.61
N HIS A 111 2.60 -14.01 -2.21
CA HIS A 111 1.59 -13.54 -3.15
C HIS A 111 2.11 -12.39 -4.03
N LEU A 112 2.90 -11.45 -3.48
CA LEU A 112 3.51 -10.37 -4.26
C LEU A 112 4.55 -10.92 -5.26
N LEU A 113 5.35 -11.93 -4.88
CA LEU A 113 6.26 -12.58 -5.83
C LEU A 113 5.52 -13.36 -6.92
N MET A 114 4.40 -14.01 -6.59
CA MET A 114 3.53 -14.63 -7.61
C MET A 114 2.91 -13.58 -8.54
N LEU A 115 2.50 -12.43 -8.01
CA LEU A 115 2.07 -11.29 -8.82
C LEU A 115 3.18 -10.86 -9.78
N LYS A 116 4.44 -10.80 -9.32
CA LYS A 116 5.57 -10.48 -10.19
C LYS A 116 5.68 -11.45 -11.36
N ASP A 117 5.63 -12.76 -11.08
CA ASP A 117 5.72 -13.79 -12.12
C ASP A 117 4.62 -13.61 -13.18
N TYR A 118 3.38 -13.34 -12.75
CA TYR A 118 2.27 -13.05 -13.68
C TYR A 118 2.49 -11.79 -14.51
N LEU A 119 2.97 -10.71 -13.90
CA LEU A 119 3.20 -9.44 -14.60
C LEU A 119 4.38 -9.55 -15.58
N ASP A 120 5.42 -10.30 -15.23
CA ASP A 120 6.57 -10.57 -16.10
C ASP A 120 6.13 -11.39 -17.34
N ASP A 121 5.17 -12.30 -17.16
CA ASP A 121 4.50 -13.05 -18.24
C ASP A 121 3.43 -12.22 -19.00
N GLN A 122 3.35 -10.91 -18.77
CA GLN A 122 2.36 -10.00 -19.35
C GLN A 122 0.90 -10.42 -19.08
N THR A 123 0.66 -11.15 -18.00
CA THR A 123 -0.68 -11.52 -17.55
C THR A 123 -1.30 -10.38 -16.75
N GLU A 124 -2.48 -9.92 -17.17
CA GLU A 124 -3.24 -8.94 -16.40
C GLU A 124 -3.74 -9.53 -15.08
N VAL A 125 -3.53 -8.78 -14.00
CA VAL A 125 -3.96 -9.16 -12.65
C VAL A 125 -4.72 -8.00 -12.01
N MET A 126 -5.92 -8.29 -11.50
CA MET A 126 -6.73 -7.37 -10.72
C MET A 126 -6.43 -7.57 -9.22
N LEU A 127 -6.06 -6.49 -8.54
CA LEU A 127 -5.99 -6.46 -7.07
C LEU A 127 -7.32 -5.97 -6.51
N ILE A 128 -7.91 -6.76 -5.62
CA ILE A 128 -9.09 -6.42 -4.85
C ILE A 128 -8.67 -6.27 -3.38
N LEU A 129 -8.91 -5.09 -2.82
CA LEU A 129 -8.67 -4.80 -1.41
C LEU A 129 -10.00 -4.75 -0.67
N LYS A 130 -10.07 -5.46 0.46
CA LYS A 130 -11.18 -5.37 1.40
C LYS A 130 -10.77 -4.41 2.51
N ASN A 131 -11.39 -3.24 2.55
CA ASN A 131 -11.22 -2.30 3.64
C ASN A 131 -12.29 -2.54 4.73
N SER A 132 -11.91 -2.44 5.99
CA SER A 132 -12.79 -2.65 7.15
C SER A 132 -12.30 -1.80 8.33
N ALA A 133 -13.23 -1.34 9.17
CA ALA A 133 -12.88 -0.72 10.46
C ALA A 133 -12.29 -1.72 11.45
N ASP A 134 -12.62 -3.02 11.30
CA ASP A 134 -11.96 -4.11 12.01
C ASP A 134 -10.69 -4.53 11.25
N PRO A 135 -9.47 -4.35 11.82
CA PRO A 135 -8.21 -4.72 11.20
C PRO A 135 -8.12 -6.20 10.80
N LEU A 136 -8.82 -7.09 11.52
CA LEU A 136 -8.82 -8.54 11.24
C LEU A 136 -9.71 -8.91 10.05
N ALA A 137 -10.57 -7.99 9.61
CA ALA A 137 -11.44 -8.15 8.45
C ALA A 137 -10.89 -7.46 7.19
N VAL A 138 -9.70 -6.86 7.27
CA VAL A 138 -8.95 -6.38 6.11
C VAL A 138 -8.38 -7.57 5.36
N GLY A 139 -8.43 -7.53 4.04
CA GLY A 139 -7.90 -8.61 3.21
C GLY A 139 -7.60 -8.14 1.80
N TYR A 140 -6.97 -9.02 1.05
CA TYR A 140 -6.60 -8.75 -0.33
C TYR A 140 -6.71 -10.02 -1.17
N SER A 141 -7.04 -9.85 -2.44
CA SER A 141 -6.99 -10.93 -3.42
C SER A 141 -6.50 -10.41 -4.75
N PHE A 142 -5.71 -11.23 -5.40
CA PHE A 142 -5.31 -11.07 -6.79
C PHE A 142 -6.15 -12.01 -7.65
N VAL A 143 -6.60 -11.52 -8.80
CA VAL A 143 -7.39 -12.28 -9.77
C VAL A 143 -6.79 -12.07 -11.15
N THR A 144 -6.31 -13.15 -11.77
CA THR A 144 -5.77 -13.09 -13.14
C THR A 144 -6.91 -13.02 -14.16
N SER A 145 -6.60 -12.62 -15.39
CA SER A 145 -7.53 -12.71 -16.53
C SER A 145 -8.07 -14.13 -16.78
N SER A 146 -7.29 -15.16 -16.44
CA SER A 146 -7.67 -16.58 -16.46
C SER A 146 -8.51 -17.04 -15.26
N ARG A 147 -8.95 -16.11 -14.40
CA ARG A 147 -9.71 -16.36 -13.16
C ARG A 147 -8.98 -17.20 -12.12
N HIS A 148 -7.65 -17.31 -12.21
CA HIS A 148 -6.88 -17.83 -11.10
C HIS A 148 -6.85 -16.78 -9.98
N ARG A 149 -7.15 -17.21 -8.76
CA ARG A 149 -7.26 -16.35 -7.59
C ARG A 149 -6.28 -16.78 -6.51
N PHE A 150 -5.55 -15.82 -5.96
CA PHE A 150 -4.63 -16.01 -4.84
C PHE A 150 -4.65 -14.78 -3.91
N GLY A 151 -4.31 -14.95 -2.63
CA GLY A 151 -4.39 -13.88 -1.63
C GLY A 151 -4.96 -14.35 -0.29
N GLU A 152 -5.09 -13.43 0.66
CA GLU A 152 -5.68 -13.66 1.97
C GLU A 152 -6.98 -12.84 2.08
N TRP A 153 -8.11 -13.50 1.84
CA TRP A 153 -9.43 -12.87 1.90
C TRP A 153 -10.23 -13.41 3.09
N PRO A 154 -10.64 -12.55 4.04
CA PRO A 154 -11.45 -12.99 5.17
C PRO A 154 -12.93 -13.14 4.74
N GLY A 155 -13.46 -14.34 4.97
CA GLY A 155 -14.86 -14.69 4.69
C GLY A 155 -15.13 -15.04 3.22
N ALA A 156 -16.38 -14.84 2.79
CA ALA A 156 -16.78 -15.10 1.41
C ALA A 156 -16.20 -14.05 0.45
N PHE A 157 -15.66 -14.51 -0.67
CA PHE A 157 -15.17 -13.66 -1.76
C PHE A 157 -16.37 -13.19 -2.61
N PRO A 158 -16.44 -11.91 -3.01
CA PRO A 158 -17.52 -11.36 -3.82
C PRO A 158 -17.56 -11.94 -5.25
#